data_AF-A0A2S8NPY2-F1
#
_entry.id   AF-A0A2S8NPY2-F1
#
_cell.length_a   1.000
_cell.length_b   1.000
_cell.length_c   1.000
_cell.angle_alpha   90.00
_cell.angle_beta   90.00
_cell.angle_gamma   90.00
#
_symmetry.space_group_name_H-M   'P 1'
#
loop_
_entity.id
_entity.type
_entity.pdbx_description
1 polymer ?
#
loop_
_entity_poly.entity_id
_entity_poly.type
_entity_poly.pdbx_seq_one_letter_code
_entity_poly.pdbx_strand_id
1 'polypeptide(L)'
;MRNNKWYIISARKPNTTDNYKIIKFKNNDIDKPFGNVWNNGVTLNREWYSVIELYRWEGVGEPILPQIDKKTGKITDWKEKKELNNSSFFILIAQISYK
;
A
#
# COMPACT_ATOMS: atom_id res chain seq x y z
N MET A 1 10.52 -9.89 9.64
CA MET A 1 10.88 -8.55 10.15
C MET A 1 10.21 -7.51 9.26
N ARG A 2 9.54 -6.47 9.80
CA ARG A 2 8.82 -5.46 8.98
C ARG A 2 9.76 -4.53 8.18
N ASN A 3 11.03 -4.48 8.57
CA ASN A 3 12.01 -3.57 8.00
C ASN A 3 12.50 -4.02 6.62
N ASN A 4 12.85 -3.06 5.77
CA ASN A 4 13.37 -3.25 4.40
C ASN A 4 12.44 -4.00 3.42
N LYS A 5 11.15 -4.13 3.74
CA LYS A 5 10.14 -4.62 2.80
C LYS A 5 9.45 -3.44 2.11
N TRP A 6 9.06 -3.66 0.85
CA TRP A 6 8.23 -2.72 0.10
C TRP A 6 6.76 -2.91 0.47
N TYR A 7 6.05 -1.79 0.51
CA TYR A 7 4.62 -1.75 0.78
C TYR A 7 3.94 -0.92 -0.30
N ILE A 8 2.69 -1.29 -0.57
CA ILE A 8 1.80 -0.53 -1.43
C ILE A 8 0.52 -0.26 -0.66
N ILE A 9 0.05 0.98 -0.71
CA ILE A 9 -1.28 1.36 -0.26
C ILE A 9 -2.09 1.92 -1.42
N SER A 10 -3.39 1.65 -1.38
CA SER A 10 -4.37 2.51 -2.02
C SER A 10 -4.86 3.52 -1.00
N ALA A 11 -4.66 4.80 -1.29
CA ALA A 11 -4.96 5.87 -0.35
C ALA A 11 -5.35 7.17 -1.04
N ARG A 12 -5.96 8.08 -0.27
CA ARG A 12 -6.24 9.45 -0.68
C ARG A 12 -6.01 10.42 0.47
N LYS A 13 -5.93 11.72 0.18
CA LYS A 13 -5.87 12.73 1.23
C LYS A 13 -7.19 12.75 2.01
N PRO A 14 -7.17 12.86 3.34
CA PRO A 14 -8.37 12.89 4.15
C PRO A 14 -9.26 14.08 3.78
N ASN A 15 -10.58 13.91 3.81
CA ASN A 15 -11.57 14.96 3.56
C ASN A 15 -11.39 15.71 2.23
N THR A 16 -10.81 15.04 1.23
CA THR A 16 -10.69 15.56 -0.14
C THR A 16 -11.63 14.83 -1.08
N THR A 17 -11.96 15.48 -2.19
CA THR A 17 -12.57 14.83 -3.37
C THR A 17 -11.52 14.20 -4.29
N ASP A 18 -10.27 14.13 -3.84
CA ASP A 18 -9.19 13.54 -4.61
C ASP A 18 -9.49 12.07 -4.90
N ASN A 19 -9.14 11.68 -6.11
CA ASN A 19 -9.11 10.29 -6.50
C ASN A 19 -8.12 9.50 -5.62
N TYR A 20 -8.42 8.24 -5.40
CA TYR A 20 -7.47 7.31 -4.82
C TYR A 20 -6.24 7.18 -5.71
N LYS A 21 -5.09 7.01 -5.06
CA LYS A 21 -3.78 6.82 -5.67
C LYS A 21 -3.05 5.67 -5.01
N ILE A 22 -2.16 5.06 -5.77
CA ILE A 22 -1.21 4.08 -5.27
C ILE A 22 -0.03 4.84 -4.69
N ILE A 23 0.37 4.49 -3.47
CA ILE A 23 1.60 5.00 -2.87
C ILE A 23 2.47 3.80 -2.51
N LYS A 24 3.73 3.82 -2.96
CA LYS A 24 4.75 2.80 -2.70
C LYS A 24 5.84 3.39 -1.82
N PHE A 25 6.26 2.64 -0.81
CA PHE A 25 7.28 3.07 0.16
C PHE A 25 7.94 1.84 0.80
N LYS A 26 9.12 2.01 1.41
CA LYS A 26 9.65 1.00 2.34
C LYS A 26 9.20 1.32 3.76
N ASN A 27 9.05 0.30 4.60
CA ASN A 27 8.67 0.51 6.00
C ASN A 27 9.64 1.41 6.78
N ASN A 28 10.91 1.46 6.37
CA ASN A 28 11.92 2.33 6.98
C ASN A 28 11.75 3.81 6.57
N ASP A 29 10.96 4.09 5.54
CA ASP A 29 10.75 5.45 4.99
C ASP A 29 9.55 6.17 5.66
N ILE A 30 8.96 5.57 6.69
CA ILE A 30 7.73 6.07 7.31
C ILE A 30 8.08 6.75 8.63
N ASP A 31 7.59 7.98 8.80
CA ASP A 31 7.73 8.78 10.01
C ASP A 31 7.22 8.04 11.28
N LYS A 32 6.26 7.12 11.11
CA LYS A 32 5.75 6.21 12.15
C LYS A 32 5.56 4.80 11.55
N PRO A 33 6.31 3.77 11.98
CA PRO A 33 6.24 2.44 11.38
C PRO A 33 4.82 1.84 11.46
N PHE A 34 4.41 1.12 10.40
CA PHE A 34 3.10 0.43 10.38
C PHE A 34 3.01 -0.56 11.55
N GLY A 35 2.04 -0.33 12.45
CA GLY A 35 1.81 -1.15 13.64
C GLY A 35 0.68 -0.65 14.53
N ASN A 36 0.37 0.65 14.46
CA ASN A 36 -0.79 1.26 15.11
C ASN A 36 -1.78 1.81 14.07
N VAL A 37 -2.33 0.93 13.21
CA VAL A 37 -3.36 1.30 12.20
C VAL A 37 -4.73 1.52 12.87
N TRP A 38 -4.75 2.15 14.04
CA TRP A 38 -5.97 2.36 14.83
C TRP A 38 -6.96 3.32 14.16
N ASN A 39 -6.52 4.12 13.17
CA ASN A 39 -7.31 5.21 12.59
C ASN A 39 -7.28 5.27 11.05
N ASN A 40 -7.20 4.13 10.37
CA ASN A 40 -7.40 4.06 8.92
C ASN A 40 -6.47 4.95 8.06
N GLY A 41 -5.26 5.27 8.56
CA GLY A 41 -4.38 6.17 7.86
C GLY A 41 -2.89 6.04 8.19
N VAL A 42 -2.07 6.66 7.34
CA VAL A 42 -0.61 6.69 7.44
C VAL A 42 -0.10 8.11 7.20
N THR A 43 0.97 8.49 7.91
CA THR A 43 1.73 9.70 7.60
C THR A 43 2.95 9.32 6.76
N LEU A 44 3.06 9.89 5.56
CA LEU A 44 4.20 9.72 4.66
C LEU A 44 4.72 11.12 4.32
N ASN A 45 6.00 11.38 4.56
CA ASN A 45 6.62 12.70 4.32
C ASN A 45 5.80 13.85 4.93
N ARG A 46 5.37 13.72 6.20
CA ARG A 46 4.52 14.70 6.91
C ARG A 46 3.12 14.93 6.32
N GLU A 47 2.68 14.16 5.31
CA GLU A 47 1.31 14.19 4.80
C GLU A 47 0.49 13.00 5.32
N TRP A 48 -0.74 13.26 5.77
CA TRP A 48 -1.68 12.21 6.19
C TRP A 48 -2.47 11.65 5.01
N TYR A 49 -2.65 10.34 5.00
CA TYR A 49 -3.37 9.60 3.98
C TYR A 49 -4.38 8.65 4.61
N SER A 50 -5.64 8.68 4.15
CA SER A 50 -6.65 7.68 4.44
C SER A 50 -6.43 6.44 3.58
N VAL A 51 -6.17 5.30 4.21
CA VAL A 51 -5.84 4.02 3.54
C VAL A 51 -7.11 3.19 3.37
N ILE A 52 -7.26 2.55 2.22
CA ILE A 52 -8.32 1.56 1.94
C ILE A 52 -7.73 0.15 2.00
N GLU A 53 -6.65 -0.08 1.26
CA GLU A 53 -5.98 -1.37 1.20
C GLU A 53 -4.49 -1.17 1.41
N LEU A 54 -3.87 -2.10 2.15
CA LEU A 54 -2.44 -2.12 2.43
C LEU A 54 -1.89 -3.51 2.11
N TYR A 55 -0.83 -3.51 1.30
CA TYR A 55 -0.16 -4.71 0.83
C TYR A 55 1.32 -4.67 1.19
N ARG A 56 1.87 -5.85 1.53
CA ARG A 56 3.30 -6.06 1.72
C ARG A 56 3.86 -6.89 0.56
N TRP A 57 4.96 -6.42 -0.01
CA TRP A 57 5.69 -7.16 -1.04
C TRP A 57 6.58 -8.23 -0.40
N GLU A 58 6.39 -9.49 -0.80
CA GLU A 58 7.25 -10.60 -0.39
C GLU A 58 8.31 -11.01 -1.41
N GLY A 59 8.25 -10.45 -2.63
CA GLY A 59 9.24 -10.74 -3.65
C GLY A 59 10.61 -10.11 -3.40
N VAL A 60 11.54 -10.46 -4.30
CA VAL A 60 12.88 -9.87 -4.34
C VAL A 60 12.83 -8.55 -5.11
N GLY A 61 13.60 -7.56 -4.65
CA GLY A 61 13.68 -6.26 -5.31
C GLY A 61 12.43 -5.39 -5.14
N GLU A 62 12.32 -4.37 -5.98
CA GLU A 62 11.22 -3.41 -5.97
C GLU A 62 10.04 -3.90 -6.82
N PRO A 63 8.80 -3.83 -6.31
CA PRO A 63 7.64 -4.29 -7.06
C PRO A 63 7.22 -3.28 -8.14
N ILE A 64 6.59 -3.84 -9.19
CA ILE A 64 5.84 -3.08 -10.18
C ILE A 64 4.55 -2.58 -9.52
N LEU A 65 4.16 -1.34 -9.83
CA LEU A 65 2.91 -0.78 -9.32
C LEU A 65 1.72 -1.45 -10.01
N PRO A 66 0.71 -1.92 -9.25
CA PRO A 66 -0.52 -2.43 -9.83
C PRO A 66 -1.35 -1.28 -10.44
N GLN A 67 -2.50 -1.58 -11.05
CA GLN A 67 -3.48 -0.55 -11.41
C GLN A 67 -4.57 -0.45 -10.34
N ILE A 68 -5.09 0.76 -10.12
CA ILE A 68 -6.25 0.99 -9.25
C ILE A 68 -7.40 1.60 -10.02
N ASP A 69 -8.60 1.31 -9.55
CA ASP A 69 -9.75 2.17 -9.79
C ASP A 69 -9.62 3.43 -8.92
N LYS A 70 -9.43 4.57 -9.60
CA LYS A 70 -9.27 5.88 -8.99
C LYS A 70 -10.48 6.34 -8.16
N LYS A 71 -11.68 5.84 -8.45
CA LYS A 71 -12.91 6.21 -7.73
C LYS A 71 -13.12 5.37 -6.48
N THR A 72 -12.87 4.07 -6.57
CA THR A 72 -13.14 3.13 -5.47
C THR A 72 -11.92 2.83 -4.61
N GLY A 73 -10.72 3.10 -5.13
CA GLY A 73 -9.46 2.75 -4.47
C GLY A 73 -9.15 1.26 -4.51
N LYS A 74 -9.96 0.43 -5.17
CA LYS A 74 -9.67 -0.99 -5.31
C LYS A 74 -8.55 -1.21 -6.31
N ILE A 75 -7.63 -2.11 -5.99
CA ILE A 75 -6.64 -2.56 -6.96
C ILE A 75 -7.32 -3.49 -7.99
N THR A 76 -7.20 -3.16 -9.27
CA THR A 76 -7.90 -3.82 -10.38
C THR A 76 -6.99 -4.66 -11.28
N ASP A 77 -5.67 -4.46 -11.23
CA ASP A 77 -4.70 -5.27 -12.00
C ASP A 77 -3.50 -5.63 -11.13
N TRP A 78 -3.40 -6.90 -10.78
CA TRP A 78 -2.23 -7.49 -10.12
C TRP A 78 -1.38 -8.19 -11.19
N LYS A 79 -0.44 -7.47 -11.78
CA LYS A 79 0.59 -8.14 -12.57
C LYS A 79 1.55 -8.86 -11.62
N GLU A 80 1.30 -10.14 -11.39
CA GLU A 80 2.28 -11.01 -10.75
C GLU A 80 3.58 -10.99 -11.56
N LYS A 81 4.69 -10.62 -10.91
CA LYS A 81 6.00 -10.80 -11.50
C LYS A 81 6.40 -12.26 -11.30
N LYS A 82 6.19 -13.10 -12.33
CA LYS A 82 6.82 -14.42 -12.38
C LYS A 82 8.33 -14.23 -12.62
N GLU A 83 9.08 -13.96 -11.56
CA GLU A 83 10.53 -14.15 -11.60
C GLU A 83 10.83 -15.65 -11.42
N LEU A 84 11.72 -16.18 -12.26
CA LEU A 84 12.12 -17.58 -12.20
C LEU A 84 12.56 -17.93 -10.77
N ASN A 85 11.88 -18.93 -10.21
CA ASN A 85 12.21 -19.70 -9.02
C ASN A 85 11.82 -19.14 -7.63
N ASN A 86 11.21 -17.96 -7.53
CA ASN A 86 10.63 -17.48 -6.25
C ASN A 86 9.33 -16.71 -6.49
N SER A 87 8.20 -17.24 -6.01
CA SER A 87 6.90 -16.57 -6.09
C SER A 87 6.98 -15.20 -5.42
N SER A 88 6.92 -14.15 -6.24
CA SER A 88 6.99 -12.76 -5.81
C SER A 88 5.58 -12.18 -5.83
N PHE A 89 4.97 -12.04 -4.65
CA PHE A 89 3.57 -11.67 -4.51
C PHE A 89 3.36 -10.60 -3.44
N PHE A 90 2.23 -9.91 -3.55
CA PHE A 90 1.72 -9.03 -2.52
C PHE A 90 0.81 -9.81 -1.57
N ILE A 91 1.00 -9.59 -0.27
CA ILE A 91 0.07 -10.08 0.75
C ILE A 91 -0.77 -8.90 1.20
N LEU A 92 -2.11 -9.03 1.12
CA LEU A 92 -3.04 -8.09 1.77
C LEU A 92 -2.85 -8.23 3.27
N ILE A 93 -2.42 -7.16 3.93
CA ILE A 93 -2.18 -7.16 5.37
C ILE A 93 -3.23 -6.35 6.13
N ALA A 94 -3.95 -5.45 5.45
CA ALA A 94 -5.11 -4.77 6.00
C ALA A 94 -6.05 -4.28 4.89
N GLN A 95 -7.35 -4.46 5.10
CA GLN A 95 -8.42 -3.83 4.33
C GLN A 95 -9.31 -3.05 5.29
N ILE A 96 -9.55 -1.80 4.97
CA ILE A 96 -10.34 -0.87 5.77
C ILE A 96 -11.63 -0.62 5.00
N SER A 97 -12.74 -1.15 5.53
CA SER A 97 -14.08 -0.86 5.04
C SER A 97 -14.68 0.26 5.86
N TYR A 98 -15.05 1.36 5.20
CA TYR A 98 -15.91 2.37 5.79
C TYR A 98 -17.35 1.82 5.74
N LYS A 99 -17.93 1.52 6.92
CA LYS A 99 -19.37 1.22 7.05
C LYS A 99 -20.19 2.50 6.95
#